data_AF-A0A8T5M1H8-F1
#
_entry.id   AF-A0A8T5M1H8-F1
#
_cell.length_a   1.000
_cell.length_b   1.000
_cell.length_c   1.000
_cell.angle_alpha   90.00
_cell.angle_beta   90.00
_cell.angle_gamma   90.00
#
_symmetry.space_group_name_H-M   'P 1'
#
loop_
_entity.id
_entity.type
_entity.pdbx_description
1 polymer ?
#
loop_
_entity_poly.entity_id
_entity_poly.type
_entity_poly.pdbx_seq_one_letter_code
_entity_poly.pdbx_strand_id
1 'polypeptide(L)'
;MAMQMMQTPWNQDSNLTGIAKKAELAKTSFTGIGIVRNVVAAIIIAAVLIVVLQLPKDKVILIAAIEIIFQIFGGIVTFNKFKTIKAIKKPTNSQYREILIKTEYFGLQRVAISTASALIMLGIVYYTIDTFKIDFESIPLLASLSDYTHIVLYIIIAVMTLRLLELAFKYIRYKVYSTLPENCEFDELNRKYSLIKEKLDLVTFIPVMSIVIVVMIISPIPAIGPILFGIFGIGFVWLSITKIKRVKNVQFQKDVIEDTRKIHIESLSGETISGSVFGVLKAAATFKDIFQVQGSSFAGTGKHKFPENSIVVTNKRILLVFVPVTGGNKIVDGTDYVTQNFYYNRSEIIAKGKEFVKKPLRDILAATTRTYSFSDIKSARIKQAEILLTLNSGIKIKYIFLDREIGDELYSLLAPLSDKVVKK
;
A
#
# COMPACT_ATOMS: atom_id res chain seq x y z
N MET A 1 23.67 -11.86 1.04
CA MET A 1 23.22 -11.24 2.31
C MET A 1 21.70 -10.99 2.37
N ALA A 2 21.05 -10.41 1.34
CA ALA A 2 19.59 -10.17 1.33
C ALA A 2 18.71 -11.44 1.35
N MET A 3 19.19 -12.57 0.79
CA MET A 3 18.47 -13.85 0.81
C MET A 3 18.57 -14.58 2.16
N GLN A 4 19.65 -14.41 2.92
CA GLN A 4 19.81 -15.03 4.25
C GLN A 4 18.94 -14.35 5.31
N MET A 5 18.52 -13.10 5.11
CA MET A 5 17.56 -12.42 5.99
C MET A 5 16.12 -12.96 5.88
N MET A 6 15.84 -13.86 4.93
CA MET A 6 14.54 -14.53 4.80
C MET A 6 14.50 -15.95 5.41
N GLN A 7 15.62 -16.45 5.93
CA GLN A 7 15.76 -17.84 6.37
C GLN A 7 15.92 -17.97 7.89
N THR A 8 14.85 -17.68 8.66
CA THR A 8 14.66 -18.31 9.99
C THR A 8 13.17 -18.39 10.31
N PRO A 9 12.63 -19.57 10.64
CA PRO A 9 11.20 -19.83 10.58
C PRO A 9 10.50 -19.50 11.91
N TRP A 10 9.57 -18.54 11.84
CA TRP A 10 8.26 -18.51 12.51
C TRP A 10 8.16 -19.20 13.89
N ASN A 11 8.39 -18.43 14.96
CA ASN A 11 8.12 -18.83 16.35
C ASN A 11 6.61 -18.73 16.68
N GLN A 12 6.13 -19.54 17.62
CA GLN A 12 4.74 -19.63 18.10
C GLN A 12 4.20 -18.29 18.66
N ASP A 13 5.07 -17.35 19.03
CA ASP A 13 4.71 -16.01 19.50
C ASP A 13 4.44 -14.98 18.38
N SER A 14 3.96 -15.41 17.20
CA SER A 14 3.81 -14.57 16.00
C SER A 14 2.64 -13.57 16.12
N ASN A 15 2.83 -12.53 16.94
CA ASN A 15 1.90 -11.43 17.17
C ASN A 15 1.71 -10.52 15.94
N LEU A 16 0.59 -9.78 15.90
CA LEU A 16 0.15 -8.80 14.87
C LEU A 16 1.27 -7.86 14.35
N THR A 17 2.21 -7.47 15.21
CA THR A 17 3.39 -6.66 14.87
C THR A 17 4.42 -7.38 14.02
N GLY A 18 4.44 -8.72 13.99
CA GLY A 18 5.32 -9.52 13.15
C GLY A 18 5.00 -9.41 11.66
N ILE A 19 3.73 -9.16 11.29
CA ILE A 19 3.28 -9.27 9.90
C ILE A 19 3.13 -7.92 9.20
N ALA A 20 2.63 -6.88 9.88
CA ALA A 20 2.76 -5.49 9.41
C ALA A 20 4.24 -5.13 9.17
N LYS A 21 5.10 -5.57 10.09
CA LYS A 21 6.56 -5.53 9.98
C LYS A 21 7.09 -6.36 8.83
N LYS A 22 6.53 -7.54 8.51
CA LYS A 22 6.92 -8.38 7.35
C LYS A 22 6.49 -7.78 6.00
N ALA A 23 5.31 -7.17 5.91
CA ALA A 23 4.85 -6.49 4.71
C ALA A 23 5.67 -5.21 4.44
N GLU A 24 5.95 -4.43 5.48
CA GLU A 24 6.88 -3.30 5.40
C GLU A 24 8.30 -3.80 5.08
N LEU A 25 8.78 -4.88 5.70
CA LEU A 25 10.06 -5.54 5.38
C LEU A 25 10.16 -5.91 3.92
N ALA A 26 9.15 -6.56 3.34
CA ALA A 26 9.12 -6.95 1.94
C ALA A 26 9.26 -5.73 1.03
N LYS A 27 8.46 -4.68 1.29
CA LYS A 27 8.53 -3.38 0.57
C LYS A 27 9.90 -2.70 0.73
N THR A 28 10.56 -2.90 1.87
CA THR A 28 11.84 -2.27 2.21
C THR A 28 13.05 -3.02 1.64
N SER A 29 13.01 -4.35 1.54
CA SER A 29 14.02 -5.15 0.84
C SER A 29 14.12 -4.81 -0.64
N PHE A 30 13.00 -4.42 -1.28
CA PHE A 30 13.01 -3.85 -2.63
C PHE A 30 13.71 -2.47 -2.68
N THR A 31 13.73 -1.71 -1.58
CA THR A 31 14.38 -0.39 -1.53
C THR A 31 15.89 -0.46 -1.36
N GLY A 32 16.42 -1.49 -0.67
CA GLY A 32 17.87 -1.73 -0.59
C GLY A 32 18.50 -2.04 -1.96
N ILE A 33 17.82 -2.87 -2.76
CA ILE A 33 18.17 -3.09 -4.18
C ILE A 33 18.03 -1.78 -4.97
N GLY A 34 17.03 -0.95 -4.64
CA GLY A 34 16.81 0.37 -5.22
C GLY A 34 17.98 1.34 -5.00
N ILE A 35 18.59 1.36 -3.81
CA ILE A 35 19.76 2.24 -3.53
C ILE A 35 20.94 1.85 -4.41
N VAL A 36 21.28 0.56 -4.48
CA VAL A 36 22.38 0.08 -5.32
C VAL A 36 22.13 0.41 -6.80
N ARG A 37 20.90 0.18 -7.28
CA ARG A 37 20.51 0.54 -8.65
C ARG A 37 20.64 2.04 -8.94
N ASN A 38 20.23 2.89 -8.00
CA ASN A 38 20.28 4.34 -8.17
C ASN A 38 21.72 4.87 -8.16
N VAL A 39 22.59 4.30 -7.32
CA VAL A 39 24.02 4.64 -7.30
C VAL A 39 24.69 4.25 -8.63
N VAL A 40 24.41 3.04 -9.14
CA VAL A 40 24.91 2.59 -10.45
C VAL A 40 24.40 3.51 -11.57
N ALA A 41 23.12 3.88 -11.55
CA ALA A 41 22.56 4.81 -12.52
C ALA A 41 23.24 6.20 -12.48
N ALA A 42 23.51 6.73 -11.29
CA ALA A 42 24.22 8.01 -11.12
C ALA A 42 25.64 7.96 -11.70
N ILE A 43 26.36 6.86 -11.50
CA ILE A 43 27.70 6.65 -12.08
C ILE A 43 27.64 6.59 -13.62
N ILE A 44 26.66 5.87 -14.17
CA ILE A 44 26.47 5.78 -15.63
C ILE A 44 26.15 7.16 -16.21
N ILE A 45 25.24 7.91 -15.59
CA ILE A 45 24.89 9.27 -16.03
C ILE A 45 26.13 10.17 -15.99
N ALA A 46 26.92 10.12 -14.91
CA ALA A 46 28.17 10.86 -14.80
C ALA A 46 29.16 10.52 -15.93
N ALA A 47 29.30 9.24 -16.27
CA ALA A 47 30.14 8.81 -17.39
C ALA A 47 29.64 9.36 -18.74
N VAL A 48 28.31 9.34 -18.98
CA VAL A 48 27.71 9.91 -20.18
C VAL A 48 27.94 11.42 -20.27
N LEU A 49 27.75 12.14 -19.16
CA LEU A 49 28.00 13.59 -19.08
C LEU A 49 29.45 13.95 -19.40
N ILE A 50 30.41 13.12 -18.97
CA ILE A 50 31.84 13.33 -19.25
C ILE A 50 32.20 12.98 -20.69
N VAL A 51 31.75 11.82 -21.18
CA VAL A 51 32.19 11.27 -22.46
C VAL A 51 31.44 11.89 -23.64
N VAL A 52 30.13 12.06 -23.51
CA VAL A 52 29.25 12.51 -24.59
C VAL A 52 29.13 14.03 -24.61
N LEU A 53 28.89 14.64 -23.44
CA LEU A 53 28.71 16.09 -23.34
C LEU A 53 30.02 16.85 -23.04
N GLN A 54 31.14 16.14 -22.92
CA GLN A 54 32.48 16.71 -22.70
C GLN A 54 32.55 17.66 -21.49
N LEU A 55 31.70 17.45 -20.48
CA LEU A 55 31.67 18.30 -19.30
C LEU A 55 32.95 18.11 -18.44
N PRO A 56 33.38 19.16 -17.71
CA PRO A 56 34.56 19.07 -16.83
C PRO A 56 34.45 17.92 -15.82
N LYS A 57 35.42 17.00 -15.87
CA LYS A 57 35.41 15.75 -15.10
C LYS A 57 35.29 15.97 -13.60
N ASP A 58 36.04 16.92 -13.06
CA ASP A 58 36.06 17.28 -11.64
C ASP A 58 34.67 17.71 -11.15
N LYS A 59 33.92 18.46 -11.96
CA LYS A 59 32.57 18.93 -11.62
C LYS A 59 31.54 17.83 -11.70
N VAL A 60 31.57 17.01 -12.76
CA VAL A 60 30.64 15.89 -12.89
C VAL A 60 30.84 14.87 -11.77
N ILE A 61 32.09 14.60 -11.38
CA ILE A 61 32.41 13.72 -10.25
C ILE A 61 31.87 14.31 -8.93
N LEU A 62 32.05 15.62 -8.70
CA LEU A 62 31.51 16.29 -7.51
C LEU A 62 29.97 16.18 -7.43
N ILE A 63 29.29 16.46 -8.54
CA ILE A 63 27.82 16.35 -8.67
C ILE A 63 27.36 14.91 -8.38
N ALA A 64 28.03 13.91 -8.98
CA ALA A 64 27.71 12.51 -8.77
C ALA A 64 27.96 12.06 -7.32
N ALA A 65 29.05 12.51 -6.70
CA ALA A 65 29.38 12.20 -5.31
C ALA A 65 28.32 12.75 -4.35
N ILE A 66 27.86 13.99 -4.56
CA ILE A 66 26.82 14.63 -3.76
C ILE A 66 25.49 13.86 -3.89
N GLU A 67 25.08 13.50 -5.11
CA GLU A 67 23.87 12.72 -5.34
C GLU A 67 23.94 11.34 -4.65
N ILE A 68 25.08 10.65 -4.72
CA ILE A 68 25.30 9.37 -4.04
C ILE A 68 25.17 9.53 -2.51
N ILE A 69 25.76 10.58 -1.93
CA ILE A 69 25.65 10.86 -0.48
C ILE A 69 24.17 11.03 -0.08
N PHE A 70 23.40 11.80 -0.85
CA PHE A 70 21.97 12.00 -0.57
C PHE A 70 21.13 10.72 -0.71
N GLN A 71 21.45 9.86 -1.68
CA GLN A 71 20.83 8.55 -1.82
C GLN A 71 21.12 7.65 -0.61
N ILE A 72 22.35 7.67 -0.09
CA ILE A 72 22.73 6.94 1.13
C ILE A 72 21.94 7.47 2.34
N PHE A 73 21.86 8.79 2.53
CA PHE A 73 21.06 9.38 3.61
C PHE A 73 19.57 9.01 3.52
N GLY A 74 18.98 9.04 2.32
CA GLY A 74 17.61 8.57 2.11
C GLY A 74 17.43 7.08 2.45
N GLY A 75 18.46 6.27 2.19
CA GLY A 75 18.53 4.88 2.61
C GLY A 75 18.57 4.70 4.12
N ILE A 76 19.38 5.50 4.82
CA ILE A 76 19.48 5.50 6.29
C ILE A 76 18.13 5.87 6.93
N VAL A 77 17.44 6.88 6.42
CA VAL A 77 16.09 7.24 6.90
C VAL A 77 15.11 6.09 6.73
N THR A 78 15.17 5.40 5.59
CA THR A 78 14.33 4.23 5.33
C THR A 78 14.66 3.07 6.29
N PHE A 79 15.93 2.85 6.58
CA PHE A 79 16.37 1.85 7.57
C PHE A 79 15.94 2.21 9.00
N ASN A 80 16.02 3.49 9.38
CA ASN A 80 15.56 3.96 10.69
C ASN A 80 14.04 3.86 10.83
N LYS A 81 13.28 4.14 9.77
CA LYS A 81 11.84 3.87 9.69
C LYS A 81 11.57 2.41 10.02
N PHE A 82 12.29 1.52 9.35
CA PHE A 82 12.19 0.09 9.57
C PHE A 82 12.48 -0.30 11.03
N LYS A 83 13.63 0.13 11.58
CA LYS A 83 14.02 -0.17 12.97
C LYS A 83 12.96 0.30 13.96
N THR A 84 12.39 1.48 13.73
CA THR A 84 11.39 2.09 14.61
C THR A 84 10.05 1.38 14.55
N ILE A 85 9.57 1.00 13.35
CA ILE A 85 8.33 0.21 13.19
C ILE A 85 8.53 -1.19 13.80
N LYS A 86 9.72 -1.78 13.66
CA LYS A 86 10.10 -3.08 14.23
C LYS A 86 10.04 -3.13 15.76
N ALA A 87 10.23 -1.99 16.43
CA ALA A 87 10.31 -1.88 17.89
C ALA A 87 8.96 -1.80 18.61
N ILE A 88 7.85 -1.64 17.89
CA ILE A 88 6.49 -1.55 18.44
C ILE A 88 6.00 -2.95 18.85
N LYS A 89 5.58 -3.15 20.11
CA LYS A 89 5.49 -4.48 20.76
C LYS A 89 4.08 -5.09 21.00
N LYS A 90 2.94 -4.37 21.00
CA LYS A 90 1.63 -4.93 21.47
C LYS A 90 0.31 -4.31 20.91
N PRO A 91 -0.64 -5.11 20.39
CA PRO A 91 -1.79 -4.65 19.60
C PRO A 91 -2.76 -3.74 20.36
N THR A 92 -2.73 -2.44 20.06
CA THR A 92 -3.77 -1.48 20.45
C THR A 92 -3.99 -0.50 19.29
N ASN A 93 -5.16 0.14 19.24
CA ASN A 93 -5.43 1.20 18.26
C ASN A 93 -4.40 2.34 18.36
N SER A 94 -3.87 2.59 19.56
CA SER A 94 -2.75 3.53 19.80
C SER A 94 -1.49 3.16 18.99
N GLN A 95 -1.17 1.87 18.82
CA GLN A 95 -0.02 1.45 18.01
C GLN A 95 -0.25 1.52 16.50
N TYR A 96 -1.47 1.26 16.01
CA TYR A 96 -1.79 1.50 14.58
C TYR A 96 -1.65 2.99 14.25
N ARG A 97 -2.16 3.86 15.12
CA ARG A 97 -1.94 5.32 15.05
C ARG A 97 -0.44 5.65 15.04
N GLU A 98 0.34 5.06 15.93
CA GLU A 98 1.78 5.30 16.02
C GLU A 98 2.50 4.92 14.71
N ILE A 99 2.12 3.82 14.07
CA ILE A 99 2.65 3.40 12.75
C ILE A 99 2.30 4.43 11.67
N LEU A 100 1.05 4.92 11.64
CA LEU A 100 0.62 5.95 10.68
C LEU A 100 1.42 7.25 10.84
N ILE A 101 1.54 7.74 12.08
CA ILE A 101 2.27 8.98 12.39
C ILE A 101 3.76 8.84 12.06
N LYS A 102 4.40 7.74 12.49
CA LYS A 102 5.81 7.48 12.19
C LYS A 102 6.05 7.35 10.69
N THR A 103 5.16 6.71 9.96
CA THR A 103 5.26 6.60 8.50
C THR A 103 5.31 7.97 7.83
N GLU A 104 4.48 8.90 8.29
CA GLU A 104 4.45 10.27 7.76
C GLU A 104 5.66 11.09 8.20
N TYR A 105 6.14 10.90 9.43
CA TYR A 105 7.38 11.50 9.93
C TYR A 105 8.60 11.10 9.09
N PHE A 106 8.80 9.81 8.85
CA PHE A 106 9.92 9.35 8.01
C PHE A 106 9.74 9.76 6.54
N GLY A 107 8.49 9.88 6.08
CA GLY A 107 8.18 10.48 4.78
C GLY A 107 8.62 11.94 4.70
N LEU A 108 8.36 12.74 5.73
CA LEU A 108 8.81 14.13 5.85
C LEU A 108 10.34 14.21 5.85
N GLN A 109 11.03 13.41 6.64
CA GLN A 109 12.50 13.38 6.65
C GLN A 109 13.08 13.09 5.26
N ARG A 110 12.48 12.12 4.55
CA ARG A 110 12.92 11.76 3.19
C ARG A 110 12.73 12.93 2.21
N VAL A 111 11.58 13.61 2.25
CA VAL A 111 11.34 14.78 1.39
C VAL A 111 12.29 15.91 1.76
N ALA A 112 12.54 16.17 3.05
CA ALA A 112 13.49 17.19 3.50
C ALA A 112 14.91 16.95 2.96
N ILE A 113 15.40 15.70 3.02
CA ILE A 113 16.71 15.32 2.45
C ILE A 113 16.71 15.50 0.93
N SER A 114 15.64 15.08 0.25
CA SER A 114 15.52 15.24 -1.20
C SER A 114 15.47 16.71 -1.62
N THR A 115 14.80 17.57 -0.87
CA THR A 115 14.74 19.02 -1.11
C THR A 115 16.10 19.66 -0.88
N ALA A 116 16.79 19.31 0.20
CA ALA A 116 18.15 19.79 0.46
C ALA A 116 19.13 19.37 -0.67
N SER A 117 19.05 18.11 -1.12
CA SER A 117 19.82 17.63 -2.29
C SER A 117 19.56 18.49 -3.52
N ALA A 118 18.28 18.69 -3.86
CA ALA A 118 17.90 19.49 -5.02
C ALA A 118 18.42 20.93 -4.93
N LEU A 119 18.35 21.57 -3.76
CA LEU A 119 18.86 22.92 -3.56
C LEU A 119 20.38 23.00 -3.76
N ILE A 120 21.14 22.05 -3.21
CA ILE A 120 22.60 22.01 -3.39
C ILE A 120 22.95 21.75 -4.86
N MET A 121 22.28 20.80 -5.50
CA MET A 121 22.51 20.47 -6.91
C MET A 121 22.20 21.65 -7.83
N LEU A 122 21.07 22.33 -7.63
CA LEU A 122 20.71 23.52 -8.40
C LEU A 122 21.68 24.68 -8.14
N GLY A 123 22.15 24.85 -6.91
CA GLY A 123 23.18 25.83 -6.57
C GLY A 123 24.51 25.56 -7.29
N ILE A 124 24.93 24.29 -7.37
CA ILE A 124 26.14 23.89 -8.10
C ILE A 124 25.96 24.11 -9.61
N VAL A 125 24.80 23.74 -10.16
CA VAL A 125 24.49 23.97 -11.58
C VAL A 125 24.55 25.47 -11.87
N TYR A 126 23.88 26.30 -11.08
CA TYR A 126 23.89 27.76 -11.24
C TYR A 126 25.31 28.33 -11.16
N TYR A 127 26.08 27.96 -10.12
CA TYR A 127 27.47 28.38 -9.97
C TYR A 127 28.35 27.97 -11.16
N THR A 128 28.13 26.76 -11.70
CA THR A 128 28.89 26.27 -12.85
C THR A 128 28.54 27.05 -14.12
N ILE A 129 27.26 27.40 -14.32
CA ILE A 129 26.82 28.20 -15.45
C ILE A 129 27.42 29.62 -15.38
N ASP A 130 27.31 30.26 -14.22
CA ASP A 130 27.75 31.65 -14.01
C ASP A 130 29.27 31.79 -14.09
N THR A 131 30.02 30.90 -13.42
CA THR A 131 31.48 30.99 -13.32
C THR A 131 32.17 30.65 -14.64
N PHE A 132 31.67 29.67 -15.38
CA PHE A 132 32.35 29.15 -16.57
C PHE A 132 31.84 29.74 -17.88
N LYS A 133 30.82 30.61 -17.84
CA LYS A 133 30.18 31.19 -19.03
C LYS A 133 30.00 30.13 -20.11
N ILE A 134 29.40 28.99 -19.73
CA ILE A 134 29.21 27.86 -20.63
C ILE A 134 28.57 28.39 -21.91
N ASP A 135 29.28 28.22 -23.02
CA ASP A 135 28.82 28.69 -24.32
C ASP A 135 27.72 27.75 -24.82
N PHE A 136 26.47 28.07 -24.47
CA PHE A 136 25.31 27.28 -24.85
C PHE A 136 25.05 27.31 -26.37
N GLU A 137 25.63 28.27 -27.11
CA GLU A 137 25.53 28.30 -28.58
C GLU A 137 26.24 27.11 -29.23
N SER A 138 27.24 26.54 -28.53
CA SER A 138 27.94 25.32 -28.96
C SER A 138 27.11 24.03 -28.80
N ILE A 139 25.94 24.10 -28.15
CA ILE A 139 25.03 22.96 -27.95
C ILE A 139 23.85 23.10 -28.92
N PRO A 140 23.79 22.31 -30.02
CA PRO A 140 22.81 22.50 -31.10
C PRO A 140 21.33 22.47 -30.65
N LEU A 141 21.03 21.75 -29.57
CA LEU A 141 19.69 21.64 -28.99
C LEU A 141 19.23 22.91 -28.25
N LEU A 142 20.21 23.72 -27.81
CA LEU A 142 20.06 24.93 -27.02
C LEU A 142 20.63 26.13 -27.79
N ALA A 143 20.65 26.12 -29.13
CA ALA A 143 21.12 27.25 -29.93
C ALA A 143 19.95 28.15 -30.43
N SER A 144 18.69 27.74 -30.21
CA SER A 144 17.48 28.43 -30.70
C SER A 144 16.71 29.31 -29.69
N LEU A 145 17.07 29.35 -28.41
CA LEU A 145 16.39 30.14 -27.36
C LEU A 145 17.20 31.41 -27.02
N SER A 146 16.93 32.55 -27.67
CA SER A 146 17.76 33.78 -27.61
C SER A 146 18.04 34.43 -26.24
N ASP A 147 17.61 33.84 -25.11
CA ASP A 147 17.81 34.39 -23.76
C ASP A 147 17.94 33.29 -22.66
N TYR A 148 18.96 32.44 -22.81
CA TYR A 148 19.14 31.21 -22.01
C TYR A 148 19.27 31.42 -20.51
N THR A 149 19.99 32.47 -20.08
CA THR A 149 20.33 32.67 -18.66
C THR A 149 19.07 32.95 -17.83
N HIS A 150 18.15 33.77 -18.36
CA HIS A 150 16.88 34.05 -17.71
C HIS A 150 15.97 32.81 -17.69
N ILE A 151 15.89 32.06 -18.79
CA ILE A 151 15.09 30.83 -18.87
C ILE A 151 15.57 29.77 -17.87
N VAL A 152 16.89 29.53 -17.81
CA VAL A 152 17.47 28.57 -16.86
C VAL A 152 17.23 29.02 -15.41
N LEU A 153 17.39 30.30 -15.11
CA LEU A 153 17.08 30.85 -13.79
C LEU A 153 15.61 30.66 -13.42
N TYR A 154 14.67 30.90 -14.34
CA TYR A 154 13.24 30.66 -14.11
C TYR A 154 12.94 29.18 -13.87
N ILE A 155 13.59 28.27 -14.60
CA ILE A 155 13.45 26.83 -14.38
C ILE A 155 13.97 26.45 -12.98
N ILE A 156 15.15 26.96 -12.59
CA ILE A 156 15.71 26.73 -11.26
C ILE A 156 14.74 27.22 -10.18
N ILE A 157 14.24 28.46 -10.28
CA ILE A 157 13.28 29.04 -9.33
C ILE A 157 11.99 28.22 -9.27
N ALA A 158 11.45 27.78 -10.41
CA ALA A 158 10.26 26.96 -10.47
C ALA A 158 10.46 25.61 -9.77
N VAL A 159 11.58 24.92 -10.06
CA VAL A 159 11.92 23.65 -9.42
C VAL A 159 12.11 23.83 -7.91
N MET A 160 12.80 24.87 -7.47
CA MET A 160 12.97 25.18 -6.05
C MET A 160 11.63 25.43 -5.36
N THR A 161 10.76 26.22 -5.98
CA THR A 161 9.42 26.54 -5.46
C THR A 161 8.59 25.27 -5.29
N LEU A 162 8.58 24.39 -6.30
CA LEU A 162 7.87 23.11 -6.24
C LEU A 162 8.43 22.19 -5.13
N ARG A 163 9.75 22.15 -4.93
CA ARG A 163 10.39 21.34 -3.88
C ARG A 163 10.11 21.85 -2.47
N LEU A 164 10.13 23.17 -2.28
CA LEU A 164 9.77 23.80 -1.01
C LEU A 164 8.28 23.60 -0.71
N LEU A 165 7.43 23.70 -1.73
CA LEU A 165 6.00 23.44 -1.63
C LEU A 165 5.71 21.98 -1.25
N GLU A 166 6.40 21.01 -1.88
CA GLU A 166 6.33 19.58 -1.54
C GLU A 166 6.69 19.35 -0.06
N LEU A 167 7.79 19.96 0.40
CA LEU A 167 8.23 19.88 1.79
C LEU A 167 7.20 20.48 2.76
N ALA A 168 6.69 21.67 2.45
CA ALA A 168 5.67 22.34 3.24
C ALA A 168 4.39 21.49 3.36
N PHE A 169 3.90 20.93 2.25
CA PHE A 169 2.74 20.04 2.28
C PHE A 169 3.01 18.76 3.06
N LYS A 170 4.20 18.18 2.95
CA LYS A 170 4.56 16.99 3.73
C LYS A 170 4.63 17.29 5.22
N TYR A 171 5.10 18.48 5.59
CA TYR A 171 5.12 18.95 6.97
C TYR A 171 3.71 19.17 7.52
N ILE A 172 2.85 19.87 6.78
CA ILE A 172 1.43 20.06 7.14
C ILE A 172 0.76 18.69 7.33
N ARG A 173 0.98 17.77 6.39
CA ARG A 173 0.44 16.40 6.45
C ARG A 173 0.87 15.67 7.73
N TYR A 174 2.16 15.69 8.05
CA TYR A 174 2.67 15.12 9.30
C TYR A 174 2.01 15.76 10.53
N LYS A 175 1.93 17.10 10.59
CA LYS A 175 1.30 17.80 11.70
C LYS A 175 -0.18 17.44 11.86
N VAL A 176 -0.95 17.39 10.78
CA VAL A 176 -2.37 17.01 10.84
C VAL A 176 -2.53 15.54 11.21
N TYR A 177 -1.68 14.62 10.77
CA TYR A 177 -1.77 13.23 11.22
C TYR A 177 -1.36 13.04 12.67
N SER A 178 -0.48 13.88 13.22
CA SER A 178 -0.12 13.83 14.64
C SER A 178 -1.29 14.12 15.57
N THR A 179 -2.36 14.78 15.08
CA THR A 179 -3.59 15.06 15.84
C THR A 179 -4.63 13.95 15.79
N LEU A 180 -4.34 12.81 15.14
CA LEU A 180 -5.22 11.64 15.19
C LEU A 180 -5.48 11.24 16.66
N PRO A 181 -6.73 10.91 17.03
CA PRO A 181 -7.07 10.57 18.41
C PRO A 181 -6.51 9.21 18.82
N GLU A 182 -6.05 9.11 20.06
CA GLU A 182 -5.38 7.92 20.58
C GLU A 182 -6.35 6.82 21.05
N ASN A 183 -7.52 7.21 21.55
CA ASN A 183 -8.53 6.32 22.14
C ASN A 183 -9.77 6.16 21.25
N CYS A 184 -9.57 5.84 19.96
CA CYS A 184 -10.69 5.55 19.06
C CYS A 184 -10.60 4.12 18.52
N GLU A 185 -11.73 3.59 18.07
CA GLU A 185 -11.79 2.28 17.42
C GLU A 185 -11.08 2.29 16.07
N PHE A 186 -10.65 1.12 15.61
CA PHE A 186 -9.84 0.96 14.40
C PHE A 186 -10.49 1.58 13.15
N ASP A 187 -11.80 1.42 13.00
CA ASP A 187 -12.58 1.94 11.88
C ASP A 187 -12.74 3.47 11.95
N GLU A 188 -12.96 4.02 13.14
CA GLU A 188 -13.03 5.46 13.33
C GLU A 188 -11.67 6.11 13.03
N LEU A 189 -10.58 5.50 13.51
CA LEU A 189 -9.20 5.93 13.26
C LEU A 189 -8.89 5.91 11.75
N ASN A 190 -9.21 4.80 11.07
CA ASN A 190 -8.93 4.64 9.65
C ASN A 190 -9.81 5.56 8.79
N ARG A 191 -11.08 5.78 9.16
CA ARG A 191 -11.96 6.77 8.52
C ARG A 191 -11.42 8.19 8.69
N LYS A 192 -11.00 8.57 9.90
CA LYS A 192 -10.40 9.89 10.17
C LYS A 192 -9.11 10.06 9.36
N TYR A 193 -8.27 9.02 9.30
CA TYR A 193 -7.06 9.01 8.48
C TYR A 193 -7.37 9.21 6.98
N SER A 194 -8.31 8.45 6.41
CA SER A 194 -8.73 8.61 5.02
C SER A 194 -9.33 10.00 4.74
N LEU A 195 -10.14 10.53 5.65
CA LEU A 195 -10.71 11.88 5.49
C LEU A 195 -9.64 12.97 5.51
N ILE A 196 -8.67 12.87 6.42
CA ILE A 196 -7.54 13.80 6.48
C ILE A 196 -6.73 13.70 5.19
N LYS A 197 -6.42 12.47 4.75
CA LYS A 197 -5.66 12.21 3.53
C LYS A 197 -6.29 12.89 2.32
N GLU A 198 -7.57 12.64 2.08
CA GLU A 198 -8.29 13.18 0.93
C GLU A 198 -8.41 14.72 0.96
N LYS A 199 -8.62 15.30 2.15
CA LYS A 199 -8.62 16.75 2.31
C LYS A 199 -7.25 17.35 2.00
N LEU A 200 -6.18 16.72 2.48
CA LEU A 200 -4.82 17.18 2.25
C LEU A 200 -4.40 17.02 0.78
N ASP A 201 -4.79 15.92 0.13
CA ASP A 201 -4.54 15.72 -1.29
C ASP A 201 -5.25 16.79 -2.13
N LEU A 202 -6.49 17.17 -1.77
CA LEU A 202 -7.20 18.29 -2.41
C LEU A 202 -6.49 19.65 -2.18
N VAL A 203 -6.08 19.94 -0.94
CA VAL A 203 -5.35 21.18 -0.58
C VAL A 203 -3.98 21.24 -1.26
N THR A 204 -3.34 20.09 -1.50
CA THR A 204 -2.06 20.00 -2.21
C THR A 204 -2.26 20.18 -3.72
N PHE A 205 -3.33 19.62 -4.29
CA PHE A 205 -3.63 19.67 -5.71
C PHE A 205 -3.89 21.09 -6.21
N ILE A 206 -4.68 21.89 -5.50
CA ILE A 206 -5.12 23.21 -5.97
C ILE A 206 -3.92 24.14 -6.27
N PRO A 207 -2.96 24.36 -5.36
CA PRO A 207 -1.83 25.25 -5.64
C PRO A 207 -0.90 24.74 -6.74
N VAL A 208 -0.67 23.42 -6.80
CA VAL A 208 0.14 22.81 -7.86
C VAL A 208 -0.50 23.03 -9.23
N MET A 209 -1.81 22.81 -9.33
CA MET A 209 -2.57 23.07 -10.56
C MET A 209 -2.55 24.55 -10.94
N SER A 210 -2.71 25.46 -9.97
CA SER A 210 -2.65 26.89 -10.23
C SER A 210 -1.29 27.31 -10.79
N ILE A 211 -0.18 26.79 -10.24
CA ILE A 211 1.18 27.06 -10.75
C ILE A 211 1.31 26.56 -12.19
N VAL A 212 0.86 25.33 -12.48
CA VAL A 212 0.91 24.77 -13.84
C VAL A 212 0.10 25.62 -14.82
N ILE A 213 -1.09 26.06 -14.44
CA ILE A 213 -1.94 26.94 -15.28
C ILE A 213 -1.23 28.26 -15.57
N VAL A 214 -0.63 28.89 -14.55
CA VAL A 214 0.12 30.15 -14.73
C VAL A 214 1.29 29.95 -15.69
N VAL A 215 2.06 28.86 -15.55
CA VAL A 215 3.16 28.53 -16.48
C VAL A 215 2.64 28.33 -17.90
N MET A 216 1.50 27.65 -18.08
CA MET A 216 0.92 27.44 -19.41
C MET A 216 0.40 28.74 -20.04
N ILE A 217 -0.11 29.69 -19.25
CA ILE A 217 -0.57 31.01 -19.73
C ILE A 217 0.61 31.87 -20.20
N ILE A 218 1.75 31.80 -19.51
CA ILE A 218 2.96 32.57 -19.85
C ILE A 218 3.71 31.93 -21.04
N SER A 219 3.55 30.62 -21.24
CA SER A 219 4.14 29.91 -22.37
C SER A 219 3.44 30.27 -23.68
N PRO A 220 4.10 30.14 -24.85
CA PRO A 220 3.49 30.40 -26.17
C PRO A 220 2.48 29.31 -26.59
N ILE A 221 1.78 28.70 -25.62
CA ILE A 221 0.76 27.68 -25.84
C ILE A 221 -0.56 28.40 -26.14
N PRO A 222 -1.33 27.96 -27.15
CA PRO A 222 -2.64 28.53 -27.43
C PRO A 222 -3.55 28.51 -26.19
N ALA A 223 -4.31 29.59 -25.96
CA ALA A 223 -5.15 29.78 -24.77
C ALA A 223 -6.14 28.63 -24.50
N ILE A 224 -6.50 27.84 -25.52
CA ILE A 224 -7.34 26.65 -25.37
C ILE A 224 -6.74 25.59 -24.44
N GLY A 225 -5.40 25.48 -24.38
CA GLY A 225 -4.69 24.52 -23.51
C GLY A 225 -4.93 24.80 -22.02
N PRO A 226 -4.56 26.00 -21.52
CA PRO A 226 -4.87 26.42 -20.15
C PRO A 226 -6.36 26.30 -19.79
N ILE A 227 -7.27 26.66 -20.70
CA ILE A 227 -8.73 26.59 -20.47
C ILE A 227 -9.18 25.15 -20.26
N LEU A 228 -8.83 24.22 -21.16
CA LEU A 228 -9.18 22.80 -21.04
C LEU A 228 -8.59 22.19 -19.76
N PHE A 229 -7.34 22.55 -19.43
CA PHE A 229 -6.68 22.09 -18.22
C PHE A 229 -7.37 22.61 -16.94
N GLY A 230 -7.81 23.88 -16.95
CA GLY A 230 -8.61 24.47 -15.88
C GLY A 230 -9.95 23.76 -15.67
N ILE A 231 -10.69 23.48 -16.75
CA ILE A 231 -11.96 22.71 -16.70
C ILE A 231 -11.71 21.32 -16.11
N PHE A 232 -10.65 20.64 -16.54
CA PHE A 232 -10.28 19.33 -16.01
C PHE A 232 -9.93 19.41 -14.51
N GLY A 233 -9.19 20.44 -14.10
CA GLY A 233 -8.88 20.70 -12.69
C GLY A 233 -10.13 20.88 -11.82
N ILE A 234 -11.11 21.65 -12.29
CA ILE A 234 -12.41 21.83 -11.60
C ILE A 234 -13.14 20.49 -11.49
N GLY A 235 -13.16 19.69 -12.56
CA GLY A 235 -13.73 18.34 -12.53
C GLY A 235 -13.08 17.44 -11.48
N PHE A 236 -11.75 17.48 -11.37
CA PHE A 236 -11.01 16.72 -10.37
C PHE A 236 -11.32 17.17 -8.93
N VAL A 237 -11.45 18.49 -8.71
CA VAL A 237 -11.89 19.05 -7.41
C VAL A 237 -13.30 18.55 -7.06
N TRP A 238 -14.23 18.58 -8.02
CA TRP A 238 -15.60 18.10 -7.80
C TRP A 238 -15.67 16.60 -7.46
N LEU A 239 -14.89 15.77 -8.16
CA LEU A 239 -14.77 14.33 -7.86
C LEU A 239 -14.18 14.10 -6.46
N SER A 240 -13.15 14.88 -6.09
CA SER A 240 -12.51 14.79 -4.77
C SER A 240 -13.46 15.20 -3.63
N ILE A 241 -14.25 16.25 -3.81
CA ILE A 241 -15.30 16.65 -2.85
C ILE A 241 -16.34 15.55 -2.69
N THR A 242 -16.79 14.96 -3.81
CA THR A 242 -17.75 13.85 -3.81
C THR A 242 -17.19 12.64 -3.06
N LYS A 243 -15.91 12.33 -3.28
CA LYS A 243 -15.17 11.27 -2.58
C LYS A 243 -15.11 11.53 -1.07
N ILE A 244 -14.76 12.74 -0.63
CA ILE A 244 -14.75 13.14 0.78
C ILE A 244 -16.13 12.97 1.42
N LYS A 245 -17.21 13.43 0.75
CA LYS A 245 -18.59 13.26 1.23
C LYS A 245 -18.96 11.79 1.41
N ARG A 246 -18.59 10.94 0.44
CA ARG A 246 -18.88 9.50 0.51
C ARG A 246 -18.11 8.81 1.63
N VAL A 247 -16.81 9.08 1.76
CA VAL A 247 -15.97 8.54 2.86
C VAL A 247 -16.51 8.98 4.23
N LYS A 248 -16.94 10.23 4.37
CA LYS A 248 -17.53 10.76 5.61
C LYS A 248 -18.78 9.99 6.02
N ASN A 249 -19.61 9.61 5.04
CA ASN A 249 -20.89 8.96 5.25
C ASN A 249 -20.82 7.43 5.27
N VAL A 250 -19.61 6.83 5.20
CA VAL A 250 -19.48 5.37 5.33
C VAL A 250 -19.89 4.96 6.74
N GLN A 251 -20.91 4.11 6.82
CA GLN A 251 -21.25 3.37 8.02
C GLN A 251 -20.48 2.04 8.01
N PHE A 252 -19.59 1.85 8.98
CA PHE A 252 -18.98 0.56 9.26
C PHE A 252 -19.96 -0.24 10.13
N GLN A 253 -20.92 -0.91 9.50
CA GLN A 253 -21.85 -1.77 10.24
C GLN A 253 -21.05 -2.93 10.88
N LYS A 254 -21.20 -3.10 12.20
CA LYS A 254 -20.49 -4.12 12.97
C LYS A 254 -21.18 -5.49 12.99
N ASP A 255 -22.49 -5.51 12.72
CA ASP A 255 -23.35 -6.67 13.02
C ASP A 255 -24.26 -7.12 11.86
N VAL A 256 -24.20 -6.43 10.71
CA VAL A 256 -25.09 -6.73 9.59
C VAL A 256 -24.33 -7.55 8.56
N ILE A 257 -24.83 -8.76 8.31
CA ILE A 257 -24.57 -9.49 7.06
C ILE A 257 -25.27 -8.66 5.97
N GLU A 258 -24.65 -7.55 5.53
CA GLU A 258 -25.11 -6.81 4.36
C GLU A 258 -25.24 -7.83 3.23
N ASP A 259 -26.37 -7.82 2.51
CA ASP A 259 -26.85 -8.77 1.49
C ASP A 259 -25.79 -9.09 0.40
N THR A 260 -24.67 -9.70 0.77
CA THR A 260 -23.53 -10.04 -0.07
C THR A 260 -23.90 -11.31 -0.80
N ARG A 261 -24.82 -11.20 -1.76
CA ARG A 261 -25.38 -12.31 -2.55
C ARG A 261 -25.80 -13.45 -1.64
N LYS A 262 -27.07 -13.51 -1.23
CA LYS A 262 -27.70 -14.72 -0.68
C LYS A 262 -27.52 -15.88 -1.66
N ILE A 263 -26.36 -16.51 -1.66
CA ILE A 263 -26.19 -17.84 -2.22
C ILE A 263 -26.91 -18.70 -1.20
N HIS A 264 -28.09 -19.18 -1.56
CA HIS A 264 -28.82 -20.10 -0.72
C HIS A 264 -28.03 -21.41 -0.72
N ILE A 265 -27.19 -21.59 0.30
CA ILE A 265 -26.45 -22.83 0.49
C ILE A 265 -27.33 -23.73 1.34
N GLU A 266 -27.88 -24.75 0.69
CA GLU A 266 -28.74 -25.73 1.36
C GLU A 266 -27.94 -26.53 2.40
N SER A 267 -28.61 -26.85 3.51
CA SER A 267 -28.09 -27.74 4.53
C SER A 267 -28.14 -29.18 4.02
N LEU A 268 -27.03 -29.90 4.12
CA LEU A 268 -27.03 -31.33 3.80
C LEU A 268 -27.55 -32.14 5.01
N SER A 269 -28.23 -33.25 4.75
CA SER A 269 -28.72 -34.13 5.81
C SER A 269 -27.57 -34.70 6.64
N GLY A 270 -27.68 -34.62 7.98
CA GLY A 270 -26.65 -35.05 8.92
C GLY A 270 -25.36 -34.21 8.89
N GLU A 271 -25.39 -33.00 8.31
CA GLU A 271 -24.26 -32.09 8.30
C GLU A 271 -24.01 -31.51 9.71
N THR A 272 -22.80 -31.66 10.21
CA THR A 272 -22.36 -31.17 11.51
C THR A 272 -21.01 -30.46 11.38
N ILE A 273 -20.78 -29.46 12.22
CA ILE A 273 -19.53 -28.70 12.25
C ILE A 273 -18.48 -29.54 12.95
N SER A 274 -17.39 -29.84 12.25
CA SER A 274 -16.23 -30.55 12.79
C SER A 274 -15.24 -29.58 13.44
N GLY A 275 -15.17 -28.34 12.95
CA GLY A 275 -14.36 -27.28 13.54
C GLY A 275 -14.25 -26.06 12.65
N SER A 276 -13.47 -25.07 13.07
CA SER A 276 -13.33 -23.81 12.35
C SER A 276 -12.01 -23.13 12.64
N VAL A 277 -11.43 -22.47 11.64
CA VAL A 277 -10.28 -21.58 11.79
C VAL A 277 -10.63 -20.16 11.35
N PHE A 278 -10.14 -19.17 12.10
CA PHE A 278 -10.47 -17.76 11.93
C PHE A 278 -9.26 -16.92 11.53
N GLY A 279 -9.49 -15.88 10.73
CA GLY A 279 -8.44 -14.97 10.27
C GLY A 279 -7.64 -15.55 9.11
N VAL A 280 -8.34 -15.98 8.07
CA VAL A 280 -7.74 -16.34 6.78
C VAL A 280 -7.92 -15.21 5.76
N LEU A 281 -7.07 -15.17 4.74
CA LEU A 281 -7.20 -14.25 3.61
C LEU A 281 -7.03 -15.02 2.30
N LYS A 282 -7.88 -14.73 1.31
CA LYS A 282 -7.73 -15.30 -0.02
C LYS A 282 -6.45 -14.78 -0.69
N ALA A 283 -5.65 -15.68 -1.22
CA ALA A 283 -4.44 -15.35 -1.97
C ALA A 283 -4.54 -15.82 -3.42
N ALA A 284 -3.72 -15.23 -4.30
CA ALA A 284 -3.57 -15.70 -5.67
C ALA A 284 -2.98 -17.13 -5.67
N ALA A 285 -3.68 -18.07 -6.32
CA ALA A 285 -3.22 -19.45 -6.44
C ALA A 285 -2.34 -19.67 -7.68
N THR A 286 -2.52 -18.83 -8.70
CA THR A 286 -1.77 -18.82 -9.97
C THR A 286 -1.40 -17.39 -10.39
N PHE A 287 -0.44 -17.25 -11.32
CA PHE A 287 -0.05 -15.94 -11.86
C PHE A 287 -1.23 -15.18 -12.51
N LYS A 288 -2.15 -15.91 -13.16
CA LYS A 288 -3.38 -15.35 -13.72
C LYS A 288 -4.29 -14.72 -12.66
N ASP A 289 -4.27 -15.24 -11.43
CA ASP A 289 -5.08 -14.73 -10.32
C ASP A 289 -4.55 -13.42 -9.74
N ILE A 290 -3.28 -13.07 -9.99
CA ILE A 290 -2.68 -11.81 -9.54
C ILE A 290 -3.37 -10.60 -10.20
N PHE A 291 -3.80 -10.76 -11.45
CA PHE A 291 -4.46 -9.71 -12.21
C PHE A 291 -5.99 -9.68 -12.01
N GLN A 292 -6.54 -10.58 -11.20
CA GLN A 292 -7.97 -10.55 -10.91
C GLN A 292 -8.30 -9.37 -9.99
N VAL A 293 -9.28 -8.58 -10.41
CA VAL A 293 -9.84 -7.49 -9.61
C VAL A 293 -10.42 -8.06 -8.32
N GLN A 294 -9.76 -7.77 -7.19
CA GLN A 294 -10.15 -8.25 -5.85
C GLN A 294 -11.32 -7.45 -5.25
N GLY A 295 -11.62 -6.29 -5.82
CA GLY A 295 -12.81 -5.50 -5.51
C GLY A 295 -12.82 -4.23 -6.36
N SER A 296 -13.94 -3.53 -6.37
CA SER A 296 -14.05 -2.24 -7.06
C SER A 296 -14.50 -1.17 -6.08
N SER A 297 -13.91 0.03 -6.21
CA SER A 297 -14.33 1.22 -5.48
C SER A 297 -14.68 2.32 -6.47
N PHE A 298 -15.84 2.94 -6.31
CA PHE A 298 -16.29 4.06 -7.14
C PHE A 298 -16.50 5.30 -6.26
N ALA A 299 -15.76 6.37 -6.58
CA ALA A 299 -15.74 7.62 -5.81
C ALA A 299 -15.53 7.41 -4.29
N GLY A 300 -14.53 6.59 -3.93
CA GLY A 300 -14.06 6.45 -2.55
C GLY A 300 -14.70 5.34 -1.72
N THR A 301 -15.71 4.63 -2.23
CA THR A 301 -16.31 3.49 -1.51
C THR A 301 -16.55 2.32 -2.45
N GLY A 302 -16.46 1.10 -1.93
CA GLY A 302 -16.46 -0.12 -2.71
C GLY A 302 -16.68 -1.36 -1.86
N LYS A 303 -16.71 -2.52 -2.53
CA LYS A 303 -16.83 -3.84 -1.87
C LYS A 303 -15.72 -4.78 -2.34
N HIS A 304 -15.22 -5.58 -1.41
CA HIS A 304 -14.29 -6.66 -1.71
C HIS A 304 -15.06 -7.85 -2.29
N LYS A 305 -14.50 -8.47 -3.34
CA LYS A 305 -15.10 -9.60 -4.06
C LYS A 305 -15.02 -10.90 -3.27
N PHE A 306 -14.04 -11.01 -2.39
CA PHE A 306 -13.73 -12.19 -1.59
C PHE A 306 -13.61 -11.80 -0.11
N PRO A 307 -14.73 -11.48 0.56
CA PRO A 307 -14.69 -10.99 1.94
C PRO A 307 -14.48 -12.11 2.96
N GLU A 308 -14.44 -13.38 2.55
CA GLU A 308 -14.25 -14.50 3.45
C GLU A 308 -13.00 -14.34 4.33
N ASN A 309 -13.19 -14.50 5.63
CA ASN A 309 -12.15 -14.33 6.64
C ASN A 309 -12.02 -15.53 7.57
N SER A 310 -12.80 -16.59 7.33
CA SER A 310 -12.86 -17.79 8.17
C SER A 310 -13.14 -19.03 7.33
N ILE A 311 -12.61 -20.17 7.78
CA ILE A 311 -12.89 -21.49 7.19
C ILE A 311 -13.59 -22.33 8.25
N VAL A 312 -14.79 -22.82 7.93
CA VAL A 312 -15.52 -23.78 8.76
C VAL A 312 -15.51 -25.13 8.06
N VAL A 313 -15.12 -26.16 8.79
CA VAL A 313 -15.05 -27.54 8.30
C VAL A 313 -16.25 -28.29 8.85
N THR A 314 -17.04 -28.89 7.97
CA THR A 314 -18.11 -29.83 8.35
C THR A 314 -17.68 -31.26 8.02
N ASN A 315 -18.44 -32.24 8.49
CA ASN A 315 -18.27 -33.64 8.10
C ASN A 315 -18.53 -33.91 6.60
N LYS A 316 -18.97 -32.91 5.82
CA LYS A 316 -19.30 -33.05 4.39
C LYS A 316 -18.49 -32.15 3.46
N ARG A 317 -18.13 -30.94 3.91
CA ARG A 317 -17.56 -29.90 3.05
C ARG A 317 -16.77 -28.85 3.84
N ILE A 318 -16.01 -28.06 3.10
CA ILE A 318 -15.37 -26.85 3.59
C ILE A 318 -16.28 -25.66 3.24
N LEU A 319 -16.59 -24.84 4.25
CA LEU A 319 -17.35 -23.59 4.12
C LEU A 319 -16.39 -22.41 4.27
N LEU A 320 -16.42 -21.47 3.32
CA LEU A 320 -15.71 -20.21 3.41
C LEU A 320 -16.65 -19.11 3.86
N VAL A 321 -16.45 -18.66 5.09
CA VAL A 321 -17.42 -17.84 5.81
C VAL A 321 -16.90 -16.42 5.94
N PHE A 322 -17.79 -15.45 5.73
CA PHE A 322 -17.55 -14.08 6.15
C PHE A 322 -18.10 -13.90 7.57
N VAL A 323 -17.21 -13.84 8.55
CA VAL A 323 -17.56 -13.42 9.91
C VAL A 323 -17.73 -11.89 9.89
N PRO A 324 -18.90 -11.36 10.27
CA PRO A 324 -19.15 -9.93 10.24
C PRO A 324 -18.24 -9.22 11.24
N VAL A 325 -17.28 -8.47 10.71
CA VAL A 325 -16.37 -7.60 11.47
C VAL A 325 -16.43 -6.20 10.91
N THR A 326 -15.95 -5.24 11.69
CA THR A 326 -16.02 -3.82 11.34
C THR A 326 -15.38 -3.54 9.96
N GLY A 327 -16.21 -3.12 8.99
CA GLY A 327 -15.77 -2.87 7.61
C GLY A 327 -15.36 -4.09 6.80
N GLY A 328 -15.61 -5.31 7.29
CA GLY A 328 -15.03 -6.56 6.77
C GLY A 328 -15.37 -6.95 5.33
N ASN A 329 -16.15 -6.18 4.60
CA ASN A 329 -16.40 -6.36 3.17
C ASN A 329 -16.20 -5.09 2.34
N LYS A 330 -15.72 -3.98 2.95
CA LYS A 330 -15.68 -2.65 2.34
C LYS A 330 -14.28 -2.30 1.83
N ILE A 331 -14.27 -1.54 0.75
CA ILE A 331 -13.10 -0.79 0.30
C ILE A 331 -13.44 0.69 0.50
N VAL A 332 -12.65 1.42 1.27
CA VAL A 332 -12.84 2.86 1.51
C VAL A 332 -11.57 3.58 1.16
N ASP A 333 -11.65 4.54 0.25
CA ASP A 333 -10.50 5.28 -0.28
C ASP A 333 -9.35 4.37 -0.75
N GLY A 334 -9.67 3.34 -1.54
CA GLY A 334 -8.69 2.34 -2.00
C GLY A 334 -8.09 1.46 -0.90
N THR A 335 -8.47 1.67 0.36
CA THR A 335 -8.09 0.83 1.49
C THR A 335 -9.06 -0.34 1.57
N ASP A 336 -8.55 -1.54 1.34
CA ASP A 336 -9.30 -2.78 1.48
C ASP A 336 -9.36 -3.22 2.95
N TYR A 337 -10.54 -3.11 3.57
CA TYR A 337 -10.73 -3.48 4.96
C TYR A 337 -10.67 -4.99 5.20
N VAL A 338 -10.86 -5.83 4.17
CA VAL A 338 -10.64 -7.29 4.31
C VAL A 338 -9.18 -7.55 4.64
N THR A 339 -8.29 -7.04 3.78
CA THR A 339 -6.85 -7.14 3.97
C THR A 339 -6.38 -6.44 5.25
N GLN A 340 -6.91 -5.25 5.55
CA GLN A 340 -6.56 -4.55 6.79
C GLN A 340 -7.03 -5.31 8.03
N ASN A 341 -8.23 -5.88 8.04
CA ASN A 341 -8.70 -6.64 9.19
C ASN A 341 -7.89 -7.93 9.38
N PHE A 342 -7.51 -8.59 8.29
CA PHE A 342 -6.60 -9.74 8.35
C PHE A 342 -5.26 -9.39 9.02
N TYR A 343 -4.68 -8.23 8.69
CA TYR A 343 -3.37 -7.83 9.23
C TYR A 343 -3.41 -7.12 10.59
N TYR A 344 -4.46 -6.35 10.87
CA TYR A 344 -4.48 -5.39 11.97
C TYR A 344 -5.64 -5.58 12.95
N ASN A 345 -6.75 -6.20 12.53
CA ASN A 345 -7.96 -6.36 13.35
C ASN A 345 -8.39 -7.83 13.48
N ARG A 346 -7.41 -8.75 13.50
CA ARG A 346 -7.67 -10.19 13.53
C ARG A 346 -8.26 -10.66 14.86
N SER A 347 -7.97 -9.98 15.96
CA SER A 347 -8.58 -10.28 17.26
C SER A 347 -10.11 -10.14 17.23
N GLU A 348 -10.65 -9.15 16.51
CA GLU A 348 -12.10 -9.03 16.31
C GLU A 348 -12.62 -10.22 15.49
N ILE A 349 -11.91 -10.62 14.41
CA ILE A 349 -12.28 -11.79 13.59
C ILE A 349 -12.32 -13.07 14.44
N ILE A 350 -11.32 -13.29 15.30
CA ILE A 350 -11.25 -14.48 16.15
C ILE A 350 -12.35 -14.45 17.22
N ALA A 351 -12.53 -13.33 17.91
CA ALA A 351 -13.52 -13.20 18.98
C ALA A 351 -14.94 -13.39 18.43
N LYS A 352 -15.31 -12.62 17.41
CA LYS A 352 -16.62 -12.75 16.75
C LYS A 352 -16.76 -14.09 16.04
N GLY A 353 -15.69 -14.65 15.50
CA GLY A 353 -15.69 -15.96 14.86
C GLY A 353 -16.05 -17.07 15.83
N LYS A 354 -15.43 -17.08 17.01
CA LYS A 354 -15.71 -18.05 18.09
C LYS A 354 -17.16 -17.94 18.60
N GLU A 355 -17.75 -16.76 18.60
CA GLU A 355 -19.17 -16.58 18.90
C GLU A 355 -20.06 -17.02 17.74
N PHE A 356 -19.65 -16.72 16.50
CA PHE A 356 -20.40 -17.01 15.28
C PHE A 356 -20.58 -18.51 15.05
N VAL A 357 -19.57 -19.33 15.33
CA VAL A 357 -19.67 -20.79 15.17
C VAL A 357 -20.51 -21.50 16.22
N LYS A 358 -20.92 -20.80 17.29
CA LYS A 358 -21.89 -21.32 18.26
C LYS A 358 -23.33 -21.19 17.76
N LYS A 359 -23.57 -20.42 16.70
CA LYS A 359 -24.89 -20.27 16.09
C LYS A 359 -25.31 -21.56 15.37
N PRO A 360 -26.63 -21.76 15.14
CA PRO A 360 -27.11 -22.88 14.34
C PRO A 360 -26.43 -22.92 12.96
N LEU A 361 -26.21 -24.13 12.43
CA LEU A 361 -25.59 -24.34 11.10
C LEU A 361 -26.27 -23.50 10.01
N ARG A 362 -27.59 -23.33 10.09
CA ARG A 362 -28.38 -22.49 9.18
C ARG A 362 -27.85 -21.05 9.08
N ASP A 363 -27.48 -20.44 10.20
CA ASP A 363 -26.96 -19.07 10.23
C ASP A 363 -25.55 -18.98 9.65
N ILE A 364 -24.76 -20.04 9.86
CA ILE A 364 -23.40 -20.16 9.30
C ILE A 364 -23.47 -20.32 7.78
N LEU A 365 -24.40 -21.15 7.28
CA LEU A 365 -24.65 -21.32 5.85
C LEU A 365 -25.11 -20.01 5.20
N ALA A 366 -25.92 -19.20 5.90
CA ALA A 366 -26.34 -17.88 5.41
C ALA A 366 -25.18 -16.87 5.27
N ALA A 367 -24.13 -16.99 6.08
CA ALA A 367 -22.92 -16.16 5.97
C ALA A 367 -21.80 -16.80 5.11
N THR A 368 -22.06 -17.99 4.55
CA THR A 368 -21.08 -18.70 3.74
C THR A 368 -21.05 -18.09 2.33
N THR A 369 -19.86 -17.70 1.90
CA THR A 369 -19.64 -17.10 0.57
C THR A 369 -19.41 -18.15 -0.51
N ARG A 370 -18.82 -19.28 -0.13
CA ARG A 370 -18.41 -20.38 -1.03
C ARG A 370 -18.35 -21.70 -0.25
N THR A 371 -18.62 -22.79 -0.94
CA THR A 371 -18.50 -24.15 -0.40
C THR A 371 -17.68 -25.04 -1.31
N TYR A 372 -17.00 -26.03 -0.72
CA TYR A 372 -16.26 -27.06 -1.45
C TYR A 372 -16.52 -28.42 -0.81
N SER A 373 -17.24 -29.28 -1.52
CA SER A 373 -17.47 -30.66 -1.09
C SER A 373 -16.16 -31.45 -1.08
N PHE A 374 -15.99 -32.37 -0.13
CA PHE A 374 -14.82 -33.26 -0.11
C PHE A 374 -14.74 -34.16 -1.36
N SER A 375 -15.88 -34.45 -2.01
CA SER A 375 -15.93 -35.15 -3.30
C SER A 375 -15.19 -34.37 -4.40
N ASP A 376 -15.33 -33.04 -4.39
CA ASP A 376 -14.87 -32.14 -5.45
C ASP A 376 -13.41 -31.75 -5.28
N ILE A 377 -12.86 -31.97 -4.09
CA ILE A 377 -11.47 -31.70 -3.76
C ILE A 377 -10.62 -32.87 -4.27
N LYS A 378 -9.69 -32.58 -5.17
CA LYS A 378 -8.68 -33.53 -5.66
C LYS A 378 -7.55 -33.67 -4.65
N SER A 379 -7.08 -32.56 -4.08
CA SER A 379 -6.04 -32.54 -3.05
C SER A 379 -6.10 -31.27 -2.21
N ALA A 380 -5.84 -31.39 -0.92
CA ALA A 380 -5.65 -30.27 -0.01
C ALA A 380 -4.20 -30.28 0.51
N ARG A 381 -3.43 -29.24 0.21
CA ARG A 381 -2.06 -29.10 0.71
C ARG A 381 -2.02 -28.01 1.76
N ILE A 382 -1.59 -28.36 2.96
CA ILE A 382 -1.39 -27.40 4.05
C ILE A 382 0.10 -27.24 4.28
N LYS A 383 0.54 -25.98 4.26
CA LYS A 383 1.89 -25.57 4.70
C LYS A 383 1.77 -24.66 5.91
N GLN A 384 2.91 -24.28 6.48
CA GLN A 384 3.01 -23.48 7.71
C GLN A 384 2.12 -22.21 7.75
N ALA A 385 1.81 -21.57 6.62
CA ALA A 385 1.03 -20.32 6.57
C ALA A 385 0.01 -20.28 5.41
N GLU A 386 -0.29 -21.42 4.79
CA GLU A 386 -1.21 -21.47 3.66
C GLU A 386 -1.91 -22.82 3.53
N ILE A 387 -3.14 -22.77 3.00
CA ILE A 387 -3.85 -23.93 2.46
C ILE A 387 -4.08 -23.72 0.96
N LEU A 388 -3.74 -24.74 0.18
CA LEU A 388 -3.99 -24.81 -1.26
C LEU A 388 -4.92 -25.98 -1.54
N LEU A 389 -6.14 -25.67 -1.95
CA LEU A 389 -7.11 -26.64 -2.44
C LEU A 389 -6.98 -26.74 -3.97
N THR A 390 -6.90 -27.96 -4.49
CA THR A 390 -7.03 -28.24 -5.92
C THR A 390 -8.30 -29.03 -6.13
N LEU A 391 -9.20 -28.52 -6.96
CA LEU A 391 -10.46 -29.18 -7.28
C LEU A 391 -10.27 -30.20 -8.42
N ASN A 392 -11.23 -31.13 -8.56
CA ASN A 392 -11.26 -32.09 -9.67
C ASN A 392 -11.30 -31.39 -11.04
N SER A 393 -11.88 -30.19 -11.10
CA SER A 393 -11.89 -29.33 -12.30
C SER A 393 -10.53 -28.72 -12.66
N GLY A 394 -9.49 -28.90 -11.83
CA GLY A 394 -8.18 -28.28 -11.99
C GLY A 394 -8.07 -26.86 -11.42
N ILE A 395 -9.17 -26.27 -10.98
CA ILE A 395 -9.17 -24.95 -10.30
C ILE A 395 -8.39 -25.05 -8.99
N LYS A 396 -7.50 -24.07 -8.77
CA LYS A 396 -6.70 -23.94 -7.54
C LYS A 396 -7.20 -22.77 -6.70
N ILE A 397 -7.35 -23.00 -5.41
CA ILE A 397 -7.84 -22.03 -4.44
C ILE A 397 -6.85 -21.96 -3.29
N LYS A 398 -6.40 -20.75 -2.96
CA LYS A 398 -5.38 -20.52 -1.95
C LYS A 398 -5.88 -19.58 -0.86
N TYR A 399 -5.72 -19.99 0.39
CA TYR A 399 -5.87 -19.12 1.55
C TYR A 399 -4.58 -19.07 2.33
N ILE A 400 -4.29 -17.90 2.88
CA ILE A 400 -3.17 -17.68 3.79
C ILE A 400 -3.70 -17.39 5.18
N PHE A 401 -2.89 -17.77 6.17
CA PHE A 401 -3.11 -17.47 7.57
C PHE A 401 -1.77 -17.07 8.20
N LEU A 402 -1.86 -16.36 9.32
CA LEU A 402 -0.72 -15.71 9.93
C LEU A 402 -0.01 -16.56 10.98
N ASP A 403 -0.76 -17.39 11.69
CA ASP A 403 -0.23 -18.23 12.76
C ASP A 403 -0.04 -19.66 12.26
N ARG A 404 1.10 -20.24 12.59
CA ARG A 404 1.41 -21.65 12.27
C ARG A 404 0.41 -22.61 12.90
N GLU A 405 -0.05 -22.28 14.10
CA GLU A 405 -1.05 -23.04 14.87
C GLU A 405 -2.35 -23.24 14.10
N ILE A 406 -2.77 -22.25 13.28
CA ILE A 406 -3.95 -22.38 12.43
C ILE A 406 -3.73 -23.47 11.37
N GLY A 407 -2.53 -23.57 10.80
CA GLY A 407 -2.21 -24.61 9.83
C GLY A 407 -2.25 -26.00 10.46
N ASP A 408 -1.76 -26.13 11.69
CA ASP A 408 -1.78 -27.37 12.45
C ASP A 408 -3.22 -27.76 12.86
N GLU A 409 -4.01 -26.79 13.34
CA GLU A 409 -5.43 -26.95 13.66
C GLU A 409 -6.22 -27.37 12.42
N LEU A 410 -6.07 -26.67 11.30
CA LEU A 410 -6.74 -26.98 10.05
C LEU A 410 -6.36 -28.36 9.50
N TYR A 411 -5.10 -28.78 9.67
CA TYR A 411 -4.67 -30.13 9.31
C TYR A 411 -5.36 -31.18 10.18
N SER A 412 -5.42 -30.97 11.50
CA SER A 412 -6.09 -31.88 12.43
C SER A 412 -7.59 -32.03 12.14
N LEU A 413 -8.24 -30.97 11.66
CA LEU A 413 -9.65 -30.99 11.27
C LEU A 413 -9.91 -31.71 9.95
N LEU A 414 -9.00 -31.58 8.98
CA LEU A 414 -9.21 -32.11 7.63
C LEU A 414 -8.69 -33.54 7.45
N ALA A 415 -7.60 -33.93 8.12
CA ALA A 415 -6.98 -35.24 7.93
C ALA A 415 -7.92 -36.43 8.19
N PRO A 416 -8.76 -36.43 9.25
CA PRO A 416 -9.72 -37.53 9.48
C PRO A 416 -10.87 -37.57 8.47
N LEU A 417 -11.12 -36.47 7.76
CA LEU A 417 -12.27 -36.32 6.86
C LEU A 417 -11.91 -36.59 5.39
N SER A 418 -10.62 -36.67 5.06
CA SER A 418 -10.19 -36.91 3.68
C SER A 418 -8.73 -37.40 3.60
N ASP A 419 -8.56 -38.56 2.99
CA ASP A 419 -7.23 -39.14 2.65
C ASP A 419 -6.43 -38.27 1.66
N LYS A 420 -7.04 -37.23 1.09
CA LYS A 420 -6.46 -36.33 0.08
C LYS A 420 -5.71 -35.15 0.70
N VAL A 421 -5.58 -35.10 2.03
CA VAL A 421 -4.96 -34.00 2.78
C VAL A 421 -3.49 -34.32 3.06
N VAL A 422 -2.58 -33.45 2.62
CA VAL A 422 -1.13 -33.60 2.79
C VAL A 422 -0.55 -32.40 3.52
N LYS A 423 0.18 -32.66 4.61
CA LYS A 423 1.00 -31.66 5.32
C LYS A 423 2.40 -31.63 4.71
N LYS A 424 2.90 -30.42 4.40
CA LYS A 424 4.26 -30.22 3.84
C LYS A 424 5.07 -29.22 4.65
#